data_AF-A0A6I8NNY5-F1
#
_entry.id   AF-A0A6I8NNY5-F1
#
_cell.length_a   1.000
_cell.length_b   1.000
_cell.length_c   1.000
_cell.angle_alpha   90.00
_cell.angle_beta   90.00
_cell.angle_gamma   90.00
#
_symmetry.space_group_name_H-M   'P 1'
#
loop_
_entity.id
_entity.type
_entity.pdbx_description
1 polymer ?
#
loop_
_entity_poly.entity_id
_entity_poly.type
_entity_poly.pdbx_seq_one_letter_code
_entity_poly.pdbx_strand_id
1 'polypeptide(L)'
;MGGPGVPPPPLPLPLPLPLLLPLLLPGPPASALWLLHFPTPNCSQPGLDCNVKNSTCLHRSWHQPPKWTPTAPRRLSVTLGSARVGAGDLYPVLEITWTVATDGSIVCLRGAELAVLQVSTNEVLCAEFEFPDSPPDQVGPDRNPWRFSFNRFVVEPGQLYEVTVHHLPKLGTDGDDNHHSKRLRVPDCGDPKMRTTTPCVVSGSLWEPDLTAERLENRSLRVTFTPWTEASAHYQILVDGFPETSDKSCHQEFHPVAPVAPPSAPARTPGAGGGVPSNETGAVPRGAPGDRR
;
A
#
# COMPACT_ATOMS: atom_id res chain seq x y z
N MET A 1 35.28 -56.49 63.00
CA MET A 1 36.03 -55.50 62.20
C MET A 1 35.55 -55.59 60.77
N GLY A 2 35.32 -54.41 60.16
CA GLY A 2 34.62 -54.09 58.89
C GLY A 2 34.43 -55.16 57.81
N GLY A 3 33.16 -55.38 57.45
CA GLY A 3 32.74 -56.12 56.26
C GLY A 3 32.83 -55.30 54.96
N PRO A 4 32.68 -55.96 53.79
CA PRO A 4 32.98 -55.38 52.48
C PRO A 4 31.98 -54.31 52.04
N GLY A 5 32.53 -53.24 51.44
CA GLY A 5 31.79 -52.04 51.02
C GLY A 5 30.84 -52.27 49.85
N VAL A 6 29.66 -51.67 49.97
CA VAL A 6 28.62 -51.62 48.94
C VAL A 6 28.92 -50.45 47.98
N PRO A 7 28.89 -50.64 46.65
CA PRO A 7 29.10 -49.54 45.70
C PRO A 7 27.88 -48.60 45.62
N PRO A 8 28.09 -47.30 45.33
CA PRO A 8 27.00 -46.32 45.26
C PRO A 8 26.15 -46.47 43.99
N PRO A 9 24.88 -46.00 44.01
CA PRO A 9 23.96 -46.11 42.88
C PRO A 9 24.33 -45.14 41.74
N PRO A 10 23.96 -45.47 40.49
CA PRO A 10 24.21 -44.63 39.33
C PRO A 10 23.31 -43.38 39.31
N LEU A 11 23.87 -42.28 38.81
CA LEU A 11 23.18 -41.00 38.62
C LEU A 11 22.14 -41.08 37.48
N PRO A 12 21.02 -40.34 37.57
CA PRO A 12 19.97 -40.39 36.55
C PRO A 12 20.35 -39.59 35.29
N LEU A 13 19.99 -40.13 34.12
CA LEU A 13 20.13 -39.50 32.81
C LEU A 13 19.21 -38.27 32.67
N PRO A 14 19.61 -37.24 31.89
CA PRO A 14 18.79 -36.05 31.70
C PRO A 14 17.59 -36.33 30.78
N LEU A 15 16.41 -35.87 31.18
CA LEU A 15 15.19 -35.89 30.37
C LEU A 15 15.32 -34.96 29.15
N PRO A 16 14.72 -35.29 28.00
CA PRO A 16 14.78 -34.44 26.82
C PRO A 16 13.90 -33.20 27.02
N LEU A 17 14.48 -32.02 26.80
CA LEU A 17 13.76 -30.75 26.78
C LEU A 17 12.72 -30.75 25.65
N PRO A 18 11.46 -30.34 25.89
CA PRO A 18 10.48 -30.21 24.82
C PRO A 18 10.91 -29.07 23.89
N LEU A 19 11.00 -29.37 22.59
CA LEU A 19 11.25 -28.38 21.55
C LEU A 19 10.03 -27.43 21.49
N LEU A 20 10.17 -26.22 22.03
CA LEU A 20 9.20 -25.15 21.79
C LEU A 20 9.33 -24.73 20.32
N LEU A 21 8.34 -25.08 19.49
CA LEU A 21 8.18 -24.49 18.17
C LEU A 21 7.89 -22.99 18.37
N PRO A 22 8.68 -22.08 17.77
CA PRO A 22 8.35 -20.66 17.82
C PRO A 22 7.04 -20.46 17.05
N LEU A 23 6.02 -19.92 17.73
CA LEU A 23 4.85 -19.36 17.04
C LEU A 23 5.37 -18.27 16.10
N LEU A 24 5.27 -18.52 14.79
CA LEU A 24 5.35 -17.48 13.77
C LEU A 24 4.14 -16.56 13.97
N LEU A 25 4.31 -15.57 14.84
CA LEU A 25 3.42 -14.41 14.85
C LEU A 25 3.47 -13.81 13.43
N PRO A 26 2.30 -13.46 12.83
CA PRO A 26 2.28 -12.67 11.61
C PRO A 26 3.19 -11.46 11.83
N GLY A 27 4.20 -11.31 10.97
CA GLY A 27 5.07 -10.14 11.02
C GLY A 27 4.22 -8.87 11.02
N PRO A 28 4.71 -7.77 11.62
CA PRO A 28 4.02 -6.48 11.52
C PRO A 28 3.69 -6.21 10.04
N PRO A 29 2.49 -5.68 9.74
CA PRO A 29 2.12 -5.37 8.36
C PRO A 29 3.25 -4.54 7.76
N ALA A 30 3.78 -5.01 6.63
CA ALA A 30 4.83 -4.30 5.92
C ALA A 30 4.39 -2.85 5.77
N SER A 31 5.23 -1.93 6.23
CA SER A 31 5.02 -0.50 6.12
C SER A 31 4.53 -0.13 4.72
N ALA A 32 3.35 0.47 4.68
CA ALA A 32 2.61 0.69 3.46
C ALA A 32 2.54 2.17 3.05
N LEU A 33 3.24 3.04 3.79
CA LEU A 33 3.61 4.37 3.33
C LEU A 33 4.89 4.27 2.49
N TRP A 34 4.80 4.60 1.20
CA TRP A 34 5.96 4.55 0.30
C TRP A 34 5.83 5.57 -0.84
N LEU A 35 6.93 5.77 -1.58
CA LEU A 35 7.00 6.72 -2.68
C LEU A 35 6.93 6.03 -4.05
N LEU A 36 6.08 6.57 -4.93
CA LEU A 36 6.12 6.27 -6.35
C LEU A 36 7.36 6.91 -6.97
N HIS A 37 8.27 6.07 -7.46
CA HIS A 37 9.51 6.53 -8.10
C HIS A 37 9.35 6.74 -9.62
N PHE A 38 8.33 6.14 -10.23
CA PHE A 38 8.07 6.21 -11.66
C PHE A 38 6.66 6.72 -11.97
N PRO A 39 6.50 7.65 -12.94
CA PRO A 39 7.58 8.40 -13.60
C PRO A 39 8.28 9.34 -12.61
N THR A 40 9.53 9.69 -12.92
CA THR A 40 10.34 10.61 -12.10
C THR A 40 9.56 11.90 -11.85
N PRO A 41 9.41 12.33 -10.60
CA PRO A 41 8.68 13.56 -10.28
C PRO A 41 9.43 14.77 -10.86
N ASN A 42 8.71 15.61 -11.59
CA ASN A 42 9.20 16.90 -12.09
C ASN A 42 8.51 18.02 -11.31
N CYS A 43 9.31 18.89 -10.70
CA CYS A 43 8.84 20.06 -9.96
C CYS A 43 9.26 21.39 -10.58
N SER A 44 10.04 21.38 -11.67
CA SER A 44 10.47 22.60 -12.37
C SER A 44 9.28 23.31 -13.00
N GLN A 45 9.35 24.63 -13.00
CA GLN A 45 8.34 25.53 -13.55
C GLN A 45 9.02 26.61 -14.40
N PRO A 46 8.29 27.32 -15.28
CA PRO A 46 8.88 28.42 -16.02
C PRO A 46 9.56 29.42 -15.08
N GLY A 47 10.87 29.62 -15.24
CA GLY A 47 11.68 30.52 -14.42
C GLY A 47 12.18 29.95 -13.09
N LEU A 48 11.96 28.66 -12.79
CA LEU A 48 12.50 28.00 -11.61
C LEU A 48 12.83 26.52 -11.88
N ASP A 49 14.12 26.20 -11.85
CA ASP A 49 14.59 24.82 -11.86
C ASP A 49 14.39 24.19 -10.48
N CYS A 50 13.94 22.93 -10.47
CA CYS A 50 13.68 22.20 -9.25
C CYS A 50 13.96 20.71 -9.43
N ASN A 51 14.58 20.11 -8.42
CA ASN A 51 14.80 18.67 -8.33
C ASN A 51 14.06 18.08 -7.13
N VAL A 52 13.48 16.89 -7.29
CA VAL A 52 12.93 16.13 -6.16
C VAL A 52 13.84 14.95 -5.84
N LYS A 53 14.18 14.81 -4.56
CA LYS A 53 14.96 13.67 -4.06
C LYS A 53 14.32 13.09 -2.80
N ASN A 54 14.67 11.85 -2.47
CA ASN A 54 14.31 11.24 -1.20
C ASN A 54 15.07 11.94 -0.06
N SER A 55 14.40 12.19 1.07
CA SER A 55 14.99 12.81 2.26
C SER A 55 14.85 11.90 3.48
N THR A 56 15.83 11.97 4.38
CA THR A 56 15.78 11.30 5.69
C THR A 56 14.93 12.03 6.72
N CYS A 57 14.19 13.08 6.32
CA CYS A 57 13.45 14.02 7.18
C CYS A 57 14.34 14.89 8.09
N LEU A 58 15.66 14.62 8.11
CA LEU A 58 16.67 15.30 8.90
C LEU A 58 17.50 16.22 8.01
N HIS A 59 16.90 17.34 7.61
CA HIS A 59 17.59 18.33 6.80
C HIS A 59 18.76 18.99 7.56
N ARG A 60 19.87 19.26 6.87
CA ARG A 60 21.12 19.80 7.45
C ARG A 60 20.95 21.10 8.25
N SER A 61 19.95 21.91 7.91
CA SER A 61 19.66 23.17 8.62
C SER A 61 19.28 22.97 10.10
N TRP A 62 18.89 21.76 10.51
CA TRP A 62 18.72 21.44 11.94
C TRP A 62 20.05 21.45 12.71
N HIS A 63 21.11 20.96 12.08
CA HIS A 63 22.45 20.91 12.71
C HIS A 63 23.22 22.22 12.54
N GLN A 64 22.95 22.94 11.45
CA GLN A 64 23.59 24.23 11.13
C GLN A 64 22.49 25.26 10.84
N PRO A 65 21.88 25.85 11.89
CA PRO A 65 20.80 26.79 11.73
C PRO A 65 21.22 27.98 10.87
N PRO A 66 20.46 28.33 9.83
CA PRO A 66 20.73 29.51 9.03
C PRO A 66 20.44 30.78 9.85
N LYS A 67 21.04 31.90 9.46
CA LYS A 67 20.70 33.21 10.03
C LYS A 67 19.31 33.70 9.59
N TRP A 68 18.88 33.32 8.38
CA TRP A 68 17.62 33.73 7.78
C TRP A 68 16.86 32.51 7.28
N THR A 69 15.57 32.47 7.56
CA THR A 69 14.64 31.41 7.13
C THR A 69 13.51 32.00 6.30
N PRO A 70 13.01 31.26 5.31
CA PRO A 70 11.81 31.66 4.57
C PRO A 70 10.57 31.63 5.47
N THR A 71 9.53 32.38 5.10
CA THR A 71 8.19 32.29 5.70
C THR A 71 7.54 30.93 5.41
N ALA A 72 6.64 30.47 6.28
CA ALA A 72 5.85 29.25 6.08
C ALA A 72 5.08 29.19 4.74
N PRO A 73 4.86 27.98 4.18
CA PRO A 73 4.01 27.78 3.03
C PRO A 73 2.56 28.23 3.29
N ARG A 74 1.92 28.76 2.26
CA ARG A 74 0.53 29.22 2.28
C ARG A 74 -0.37 28.29 1.48
N ARG A 75 -1.66 28.28 1.83
CA ARG A 75 -2.72 27.56 1.10
C ARG A 75 -2.41 26.06 0.93
N LEU A 76 -1.86 25.42 1.97
CA LEU A 76 -1.64 23.97 1.96
C LEU A 76 -2.98 23.24 1.81
N SER A 77 -3.09 22.45 0.75
CA SER A 77 -4.17 21.52 0.52
C SER A 77 -3.61 20.11 0.40
N VAL A 78 -4.32 19.16 1.00
CA VAL A 78 -4.00 17.74 0.97
C VAL A 78 -5.32 17.05 0.64
N THR A 79 -5.36 16.41 -0.51
CA THR A 79 -6.52 15.65 -1.00
C THR A 79 -6.10 14.23 -1.32
N LEU A 80 -7.09 13.35 -1.48
CA LEU A 80 -6.86 11.99 -1.92
C LEU A 80 -7.01 11.91 -3.44
N GLY A 81 -5.94 11.47 -4.09
CA GLY A 81 -5.93 11.12 -5.51
C GLY A 81 -5.70 9.62 -5.71
N SER A 82 -5.48 9.24 -6.96
CA SER A 82 -5.10 7.88 -7.33
C SER A 82 -4.03 7.90 -8.41
N ALA A 83 -3.13 6.93 -8.39
CA ALA A 83 -2.06 6.80 -9.35
C ALA A 83 -2.00 5.37 -9.88
N ARG A 84 -1.81 5.24 -11.20
CA ARG A 84 -1.61 3.94 -11.84
C ARG A 84 -0.12 3.60 -11.89
N VAL A 85 0.21 2.37 -11.54
CA VAL A 85 1.56 1.83 -11.54
C VAL A 85 1.61 0.58 -12.41
N GLY A 86 2.64 0.45 -13.25
CA GLY A 86 2.87 -0.75 -14.05
C GLY A 86 1.70 -1.13 -14.97
N ALA A 87 1.26 -2.39 -14.88
CA ALA A 87 0.28 -3.01 -15.77
C ALA A 87 -1.19 -2.59 -15.50
N GLY A 88 -1.42 -1.63 -14.59
CA GLY A 88 -2.75 -1.08 -14.34
C GLY A 88 -3.14 -0.95 -12.86
N ASP A 89 -2.27 -1.38 -11.94
CA ASP A 89 -2.49 -1.31 -10.50
C ASP A 89 -2.77 0.12 -10.06
N LEU A 90 -3.82 0.30 -9.26
CA LEU A 90 -4.31 1.61 -8.85
C LEU A 90 -4.06 1.80 -7.36
N TYR A 91 -3.16 2.72 -7.04
CA TYR A 91 -2.82 3.04 -5.66
C TYR A 91 -3.43 4.38 -5.23
N PRO A 92 -3.97 4.49 -4.01
CA PRO A 92 -4.36 5.77 -3.45
C PRO A 92 -3.10 6.59 -3.14
N VAL A 93 -3.11 7.87 -3.51
CA VAL A 93 -1.97 8.77 -3.27
C VAL A 93 -2.43 10.09 -2.66
N LEU A 94 -1.56 10.72 -1.88
CA LEU A 94 -1.80 12.07 -1.38
C LEU A 94 -1.52 13.08 -2.48
N GLU A 95 -2.50 13.91 -2.81
CA GLU A 95 -2.34 15.09 -3.65
C GLU A 95 -2.07 16.30 -2.77
N ILE A 96 -0.81 16.71 -2.70
CA ILE A 96 -0.34 17.79 -1.83
C ILE A 96 -0.09 19.00 -2.70
N THR A 97 -0.70 20.15 -2.39
CA THR A 97 -0.45 21.40 -3.10
C THR A 97 -0.27 22.55 -2.12
N TRP A 98 0.67 23.45 -2.40
CA TRP A 98 0.89 24.64 -1.58
C TRP A 98 1.39 25.81 -2.43
N THR A 99 1.43 26.99 -1.84
CA THR A 99 1.94 28.22 -2.45
C THR A 99 3.00 28.85 -1.57
N VAL A 100 3.93 29.58 -2.18
CA VAL A 100 4.94 30.38 -1.47
C VAL A 100 4.37 31.75 -1.14
N ALA A 101 4.72 32.30 0.02
CA ALA A 101 4.34 33.66 0.39
C ALA A 101 5.03 34.68 -0.53
N THR A 102 4.33 35.75 -0.91
CA THR A 102 4.85 36.81 -1.80
C THR A 102 5.59 37.89 -1.00
N ASP A 103 6.32 37.50 0.06
CA ASP A 103 7.06 38.43 0.92
C ASP A 103 8.57 38.43 0.57
N GLY A 104 9.35 39.23 1.27
CA GLY A 104 10.79 39.38 1.00
C GLY A 104 11.62 38.15 1.38
N SER A 105 11.10 37.21 2.17
CA SER A 105 11.85 36.04 2.63
C SER A 105 12.12 35.01 1.52
N ILE A 106 11.44 35.14 0.38
CA ILE A 106 11.60 34.28 -0.80
C ILE A 106 13.04 34.24 -1.32
N VAL A 107 13.82 35.31 -1.11
CA VAL A 107 15.24 35.38 -1.48
C VAL A 107 16.13 34.38 -0.71
N CYS A 108 15.64 33.88 0.44
CA CYS A 108 16.32 32.87 1.24
C CYS A 108 15.72 31.47 1.06
N LEU A 109 14.66 31.32 0.26
CA LEU A 109 14.02 30.03 -0.01
C LEU A 109 14.90 29.18 -0.92
N ARG A 110 15.30 28.00 -0.43
CA ARG A 110 16.16 27.05 -1.16
C ARG A 110 15.46 25.75 -1.55
N GLY A 111 14.22 25.57 -1.12
CA GLY A 111 13.50 24.33 -1.34
C GLY A 111 12.34 24.14 -0.38
N ALA A 112 11.80 22.93 -0.37
CA ALA A 112 10.81 22.48 0.59
C ALA A 112 11.00 21.01 0.93
N GLU A 113 10.77 20.62 2.18
CA GLU A 113 10.70 19.22 2.57
C GLU A 113 9.25 18.87 2.92
N LEU A 114 8.71 17.85 2.24
CA LEU A 114 7.43 17.25 2.56
C LEU A 114 7.70 16.07 3.49
N ALA A 115 7.01 16.06 4.62
CA ALA A 115 6.99 14.94 5.56
C ALA A 115 5.57 14.41 5.69
N VAL A 116 5.40 13.11 5.48
CA VAL A 116 4.13 12.41 5.67
C VAL A 116 4.28 11.46 6.84
N LEU A 117 3.52 11.69 7.90
CA LEU A 117 3.49 10.89 9.11
C LEU A 117 2.22 10.04 9.14
N GLN A 118 2.36 8.73 9.19
CA GLN A 118 1.25 7.83 9.52
C GLN A 118 1.03 7.81 11.04
N VAL A 119 -0.12 8.31 11.48
CA VAL A 119 -0.39 8.53 12.92
C VAL A 119 -0.45 7.21 13.72
N SER A 120 -0.95 6.13 13.11
CA SER A 120 -1.13 4.83 13.80
C SER A 120 0.19 4.12 14.10
N THR A 121 1.17 4.23 13.21
CA THR A 121 2.46 3.52 13.29
C THR A 121 3.62 4.44 13.67
N ASN A 122 3.40 5.76 13.67
CA ASN A 122 4.43 6.77 13.83
C ASN A 122 5.55 6.67 12.76
N GLU A 123 5.22 6.11 11.60
CA GLU A 123 6.13 6.02 10.45
C GLU A 123 6.13 7.33 9.67
N VAL A 124 7.31 7.83 9.32
CA VAL A 124 7.48 9.06 8.56
C VAL A 124 8.25 8.80 7.26
N LEU A 125 7.77 9.39 6.18
CA LEU A 125 8.44 9.38 4.87
C LEU A 125 8.56 10.80 4.32
N CYS A 126 9.73 11.14 3.78
CA CYS A 126 10.01 12.49 3.31
C CYS A 126 10.48 12.55 1.86
N ALA A 127 10.11 13.66 1.20
CA ALA A 127 10.60 14.04 -0.10
C ALA A 127 11.07 15.50 -0.05
N GLU A 128 12.24 15.78 -0.61
CA GLU A 128 12.83 17.11 -0.63
C GLU A 128 12.79 17.69 -2.05
N PHE A 129 12.29 18.90 -2.16
CA PHE A 129 12.34 19.76 -3.32
C PHE A 129 13.56 20.67 -3.14
N GLU A 130 14.49 20.59 -4.06
CA GLU A 130 15.71 21.39 -4.08
C GLU A 130 15.63 22.42 -5.20
N PHE A 131 15.79 23.69 -4.85
CA PHE A 131 15.89 24.79 -5.79
C PHE A 131 17.37 25.19 -5.89
N PRO A 132 18.07 24.86 -7.00
CA PRO A 132 19.47 25.26 -7.19
C PRO A 132 19.64 26.78 -7.02
N ASP A 133 18.70 27.54 -7.58
CA ASP A 133 18.57 28.98 -7.41
C ASP A 133 17.25 29.31 -6.72
N SER A 134 17.24 30.35 -5.88
CA SER A 134 16.00 30.85 -5.28
C SER A 134 15.08 31.42 -6.35
N PRO A 135 13.74 31.42 -6.13
CA PRO A 135 12.82 32.06 -7.07
C PRO A 135 13.24 33.50 -7.38
N PRO A 136 13.29 33.89 -8.66
CA PRO A 136 13.85 35.19 -9.07
C PRO A 136 12.99 36.37 -8.62
N ASP A 137 11.68 36.16 -8.49
CA ASP A 137 10.68 37.16 -8.14
C ASP A 137 9.71 36.62 -7.08
N GLN A 138 9.00 37.52 -6.39
CA GLN A 138 7.99 37.18 -5.38
C GLN A 138 6.78 36.41 -5.94
N VAL A 139 6.58 36.47 -7.25
CA VAL A 139 5.49 35.80 -7.99
C VAL A 139 6.09 35.08 -9.19
N GLY A 140 5.37 34.07 -9.68
CA GLY A 140 5.72 33.37 -10.91
C GLY A 140 5.50 34.24 -12.16
N PRO A 141 5.88 33.72 -13.34
CA PRO A 141 5.77 34.47 -14.61
C PRO A 141 4.34 34.88 -14.97
N ASP A 142 3.34 34.16 -14.46
CA ASP A 142 1.91 34.45 -14.62
C ASP A 142 1.37 35.49 -13.61
N ARG A 143 2.26 36.09 -12.80
CA ARG A 143 1.97 37.03 -11.71
C ARG A 143 1.17 36.43 -10.55
N ASN A 144 1.06 35.11 -10.46
CA ASN A 144 0.49 34.43 -9.30
C ASN A 144 1.59 34.00 -8.32
N PRO A 145 1.26 33.75 -7.04
CA PRO A 145 2.22 33.14 -6.12
C PRO A 145 2.74 31.81 -6.66
N TRP A 146 4.04 31.55 -6.50
CA TRP A 146 4.64 30.26 -6.86
C TRP A 146 3.86 29.11 -6.22
N ARG A 147 3.45 28.14 -7.03
CA ARG A 147 2.57 27.04 -6.61
C ARG A 147 3.25 25.72 -6.89
N PHE A 148 3.27 24.82 -5.91
CA PHE A 148 3.85 23.50 -6.06
C PHE A 148 2.81 22.42 -5.79
N SER A 149 3.07 21.24 -6.36
CA SER A 149 2.24 20.06 -6.18
C SER A 149 3.08 18.79 -6.12
N PHE A 150 2.65 17.81 -5.32
CA PHE A 150 3.28 16.50 -5.24
C PHE A 150 2.24 15.41 -4.99
N ASN A 151 2.30 14.34 -5.79
CA ASN A 151 1.35 13.23 -5.73
C ASN A 151 2.03 11.85 -5.90
N ARG A 152 3.05 11.60 -5.08
CA ARG A 152 3.82 10.35 -5.12
C ARG A 152 3.80 9.57 -3.80
N PHE A 153 3.25 10.12 -2.72
CA PHE A 153 3.10 9.38 -1.46
C PHE A 153 1.90 8.45 -1.56
N VAL A 154 2.16 7.14 -1.58
CA VAL A 154 1.14 6.08 -1.48
C VAL A 154 0.74 5.92 -0.02
N VAL A 155 -0.56 5.75 0.20
CA VAL A 155 -1.15 5.68 1.55
C VAL A 155 -2.09 4.49 1.67
N GLU A 156 -2.45 4.11 2.89
CA GLU A 156 -3.33 2.97 3.12
C GLU A 156 -4.79 3.36 3.38
N PRO A 157 -5.75 2.51 2.99
CA PRO A 157 -7.15 2.66 3.33
C PRO A 157 -7.37 2.75 4.85
N GLY A 158 -8.29 3.63 5.27
CA GLY A 158 -8.70 3.78 6.67
C GLY A 158 -7.68 4.44 7.61
N GLN A 159 -6.47 4.76 7.13
CA GLN A 159 -5.40 5.36 7.94
C GLN A 159 -5.52 6.88 8.05
N LEU A 160 -4.94 7.43 9.13
CA LEU A 160 -4.83 8.87 9.37
C LEU A 160 -3.38 9.31 9.14
N TYR A 161 -3.21 10.35 8.32
CA TYR A 161 -1.91 10.95 8.03
C TYR A 161 -1.86 12.41 8.45
N GLU A 162 -0.69 12.84 8.89
CA GLU A 162 -0.32 14.24 9.03
C GLU A 162 0.73 14.59 7.98
N VAL A 163 0.44 15.59 7.17
CA VAL A 163 1.30 16.04 6.08
C VAL A 163 1.83 17.42 6.43
N THR A 164 3.14 17.55 6.44
CA THR A 164 3.82 18.81 6.76
C THR A 164 4.69 19.23 5.59
N VAL A 165 4.56 20.49 5.17
CA VAL A 165 5.48 21.12 4.22
C VAL A 165 6.35 22.09 5.00
N HIS A 166 7.66 21.85 5.03
CA HIS A 166 8.65 22.75 5.60
C HIS A 166 9.33 23.50 4.47
N HIS A 167 9.39 24.82 4.52
CA HIS A 167 10.30 25.54 3.63
C HIS A 167 11.75 25.41 4.11
N LEU A 168 12.68 25.36 3.16
CA LEU A 168 14.11 25.19 3.43
C LEU A 168 14.86 26.51 3.21
N PRO A 169 15.84 26.83 4.08
CA PRO A 169 16.27 26.06 5.25
C PRO A 169 15.25 26.10 6.41
N LYS A 170 15.15 25.01 7.19
CA LYS A 170 14.27 24.92 8.38
C LYS A 170 14.75 25.87 9.49
N LEU A 171 13.81 26.39 10.26
CA LEU A 171 14.10 27.10 11.52
C LEU A 171 14.71 26.12 12.53
N GLY A 172 15.83 26.51 13.15
CA GLY A 172 16.56 25.70 14.15
C GLY A 172 16.69 26.37 15.52
N THR A 173 16.03 27.50 15.73
CA THR A 173 16.07 28.33 16.94
C THR A 173 14.67 28.91 17.21
N ASP A 174 14.50 29.65 18.31
CA ASP A 174 13.25 30.37 18.59
C ASP A 174 12.87 31.32 17.45
N GLY A 175 11.59 31.34 17.07
CA GLY A 175 11.07 32.14 15.97
C GLY A 175 9.72 31.61 15.47
N ASP A 176 9.18 32.25 14.43
CA ASP A 176 7.95 31.80 13.78
C ASP A 176 8.22 30.55 12.92
N ASP A 177 7.39 29.54 13.09
CA ASP A 177 7.46 28.30 12.30
C ASP A 177 7.45 28.60 10.79
N ASN A 178 8.37 27.97 10.06
CA ASN A 178 8.42 28.06 8.60
C ASN A 178 7.83 26.83 7.90
N HIS A 179 6.86 26.21 8.54
CA HIS A 179 6.16 25.03 8.06
C HIS A 179 4.65 25.17 8.19
N HIS A 180 3.91 24.32 7.49
CA HIS A 180 2.46 24.20 7.64
C HIS A 180 2.06 22.73 7.57
N SER A 181 1.16 22.33 8.47
CA SER A 181 0.72 20.94 8.60
C SER A 181 -0.77 20.80 8.31
N LYS A 182 -1.19 19.66 7.77
CA LYS A 182 -2.60 19.32 7.57
C LYS A 182 -2.82 17.84 7.74
N ARG A 183 -3.91 17.46 8.41
CA ARG A 183 -4.31 16.06 8.59
C ARG A 183 -5.31 15.63 7.51
N LEU A 184 -5.17 14.39 7.06
CA LEU A 184 -6.11 13.73 6.15
C LEU A 184 -6.37 12.31 6.64
N ARG A 185 -7.66 11.96 6.79
CA ARG A 185 -8.08 10.56 6.99
C ARG A 185 -8.41 9.96 5.63
N VAL A 186 -7.73 8.88 5.27
CA VAL A 186 -8.04 8.11 4.06
C VAL A 186 -9.30 7.28 4.33
N PRO A 187 -10.29 7.28 3.44
CA PRO A 187 -11.47 6.41 3.56
C PRO A 187 -11.07 4.93 3.57
N ASP A 188 -11.92 4.09 4.13
CA ASP A 188 -11.74 2.64 4.07
C ASP A 188 -12.14 2.09 2.69
N CYS A 189 -12.03 0.77 2.52
CA CYS A 189 -12.35 0.09 1.27
C CYS A 189 -13.84 0.04 0.92
N GLY A 190 -14.73 0.48 1.83
CA GLY A 190 -16.15 0.66 1.54
C GLY A 190 -16.43 1.94 0.74
N ASP A 191 -15.51 2.92 0.74
CA ASP A 191 -15.66 4.14 -0.04
C ASP A 191 -15.55 3.85 -1.55
N PRO A 192 -16.47 4.36 -2.40
CA PRO A 192 -16.43 4.13 -3.84
C PRO A 192 -15.11 4.49 -4.53
N LYS A 193 -14.38 5.49 -4.03
CA LYS A 193 -13.08 5.91 -4.58
C LYS A 193 -11.96 4.94 -4.22
N MET A 194 -12.09 4.23 -3.10
CA MET A 194 -11.09 3.29 -2.59
C MET A 194 -11.37 1.85 -3.02
N ARG A 195 -12.66 1.49 -3.22
CA ARG A 195 -13.11 0.12 -3.50
C ARG A 195 -12.35 -0.58 -4.63
N THR A 196 -11.88 0.16 -5.63
CA THR A 196 -11.16 -0.39 -6.80
C THR A 196 -9.63 -0.22 -6.74
N THR A 197 -9.11 0.33 -5.65
CA THR A 197 -7.67 0.43 -5.43
C THR A 197 -7.08 -0.93 -5.11
N THR A 198 -5.85 -1.18 -5.54
CA THR A 198 -5.13 -2.45 -5.35
C THR A 198 -5.15 -2.94 -3.89
N PRO A 199 -4.79 -2.14 -2.86
CA PRO A 199 -4.85 -2.62 -1.47
C PRO A 199 -6.25 -3.09 -1.04
N CYS A 200 -7.30 -2.43 -1.54
CA CYS A 200 -8.68 -2.82 -1.25
C CYS A 200 -9.11 -4.08 -2.02
N VAL A 201 -8.78 -4.19 -3.30
CA VAL A 201 -9.13 -5.35 -4.13
C VAL A 201 -8.48 -6.62 -3.59
N VAL A 202 -7.20 -6.55 -3.23
CA VAL A 202 -6.47 -7.67 -2.62
C VAL A 202 -7.08 -8.07 -1.27
N SER A 203 -7.65 -7.09 -0.54
CA SER A 203 -8.37 -7.34 0.71
C SER A 203 -9.83 -7.81 0.51
N GLY A 204 -10.27 -8.02 -0.74
CA GLY A 204 -11.60 -8.51 -1.06
C GLY A 204 -12.70 -7.44 -1.13
N SER A 205 -12.36 -6.17 -1.39
CA SER A 205 -13.36 -5.09 -1.52
C SER A 205 -14.36 -5.28 -2.66
N LEU A 206 -14.03 -6.15 -3.64
CA LEU A 206 -14.89 -6.53 -4.75
C LEU A 206 -15.53 -7.91 -4.55
N TRP A 207 -15.28 -8.56 -3.42
CA TRP A 207 -15.85 -9.86 -3.12
C TRP A 207 -17.28 -9.70 -2.61
N GLU A 208 -18.21 -10.20 -3.40
CA GLU A 208 -19.61 -10.30 -3.03
C GLU A 208 -19.94 -11.79 -2.79
N PRO A 209 -20.06 -12.23 -1.51
CA PRO A 209 -20.17 -13.65 -1.19
C PRO A 209 -21.56 -14.25 -1.43
N ASP A 210 -22.59 -13.47 -1.79
CA ASP A 210 -23.97 -13.95 -1.92
C ASP A 210 -24.40 -14.86 -0.76
N LEU A 211 -24.10 -14.44 0.48
CA LEU A 211 -24.30 -15.26 1.68
C LEU A 211 -25.79 -15.52 1.92
N THR A 212 -26.19 -16.79 1.92
CA THR A 212 -27.55 -17.21 2.28
C THR A 212 -27.53 -18.23 3.42
N ALA A 213 -28.48 -18.11 4.32
CA ALA A 213 -28.67 -19.01 5.46
C ALA A 213 -30.11 -19.53 5.48
N GLU A 214 -30.29 -20.85 5.35
CA GLU A 214 -31.58 -21.52 5.30
C GLU A 214 -31.71 -22.49 6.48
N ARG A 215 -32.79 -22.36 7.26
CA ARG A 215 -33.10 -23.30 8.33
C ARG A 215 -33.77 -24.55 7.76
N LEU A 216 -33.15 -25.70 7.98
CA LEU A 216 -33.67 -27.00 7.56
C LEU A 216 -34.61 -27.59 8.62
N GLU A 217 -35.47 -28.53 8.20
CA GLU A 217 -36.51 -29.13 9.05
C GLU A 217 -35.95 -29.83 10.31
N ASN A 218 -34.75 -30.39 10.21
CA ASN A 218 -34.06 -31.09 11.29
C ASN A 218 -33.36 -30.16 12.30
N ARG A 219 -33.75 -28.87 12.36
CA ARG A 219 -33.10 -27.83 13.18
C ARG A 219 -31.63 -27.56 12.80
N SER A 220 -31.18 -27.98 11.62
CA SER A 220 -29.86 -27.58 11.11
C SER A 220 -29.95 -26.29 10.28
N LEU A 221 -28.82 -25.62 10.12
CA LEU A 221 -28.68 -24.41 9.31
C LEU A 221 -27.80 -24.73 8.11
N ARG A 222 -28.31 -24.50 6.90
CA ARG A 222 -27.54 -24.55 5.66
C ARG A 222 -27.05 -23.16 5.34
N VAL A 223 -25.73 -22.99 5.28
CA VAL A 223 -25.08 -21.74 4.87
C VAL A 223 -24.42 -21.95 3.53
N THR A 224 -24.68 -21.06 2.57
CA THR A 224 -24.06 -21.07 1.24
C THR A 224 -23.51 -19.70 0.91
N PHE A 225 -22.35 -19.67 0.25
CA PHE A 225 -21.68 -18.45 -0.17
C PHE A 225 -20.78 -18.73 -1.37
N THR A 226 -20.49 -17.69 -2.15
CA THR A 226 -19.54 -17.69 -3.27
C THR A 226 -18.15 -17.33 -2.74
N PRO A 227 -17.15 -18.23 -2.79
CA PRO A 227 -15.78 -17.93 -2.36
C PRO A 227 -15.09 -16.96 -3.34
N TRP A 228 -14.03 -16.30 -2.87
CA TRP A 228 -13.18 -15.46 -3.71
C TRP A 228 -12.42 -16.31 -4.73
N THR A 229 -12.13 -15.72 -5.89
CA THR A 229 -11.54 -16.43 -7.04
C THR A 229 -10.10 -16.90 -6.82
N GLU A 230 -9.37 -16.37 -5.85
CA GLU A 230 -8.05 -16.88 -5.49
C GLU A 230 -8.16 -18.12 -4.61
N ALA A 231 -7.79 -19.27 -5.19
CA ALA A 231 -8.05 -20.62 -4.71
C ALA A 231 -7.34 -21.04 -3.40
N SER A 232 -6.67 -20.13 -2.69
CA SER A 232 -5.86 -20.44 -1.49
C SER A 232 -6.37 -19.82 -0.19
N ALA A 233 -7.48 -19.08 -0.21
CA ALA A 233 -8.04 -18.49 1.01
C ALA A 233 -8.71 -19.57 1.90
N HIS A 234 -8.34 -19.61 3.18
CA HIS A 234 -9.05 -20.38 4.18
C HIS A 234 -10.22 -19.55 4.71
N TYR A 235 -11.43 -20.12 4.66
CA TYR A 235 -12.62 -19.48 5.21
C TYR A 235 -13.02 -20.12 6.53
N GLN A 236 -13.65 -19.33 7.39
CA GLN A 236 -14.28 -19.78 8.61
C GLN A 236 -15.69 -19.20 8.68
N ILE A 237 -16.66 -20.04 8.99
CA ILE A 237 -18.04 -19.62 9.25
C ILE A 237 -18.22 -19.59 10.77
N LEU A 238 -18.50 -18.42 11.32
CA LEU A 238 -18.92 -18.25 12.71
C LEU A 238 -20.45 -18.23 12.75
N VAL A 239 -21.03 -19.19 13.46
CA VAL A 239 -22.45 -19.19 13.80
C VAL A 239 -22.57 -18.76 15.25
N ASP A 240 -23.22 -17.62 15.48
CA ASP A 240 -23.46 -17.07 16.82
C ASP A 240 -24.96 -16.86 17.03
N GLY A 241 -25.50 -17.50 18.06
CA GLY A 241 -26.92 -17.54 18.38
C GLY A 241 -27.24 -16.68 19.59
N PHE A 242 -28.30 -15.88 19.48
CA PHE A 242 -28.71 -14.94 20.52
C PHE A 242 -30.19 -15.14 20.87
N PRO A 243 -30.56 -15.08 22.16
CA PRO A 243 -31.97 -14.91 22.56
C PRO A 243 -32.51 -13.59 22.02
N GLU A 244 -33.80 -13.54 21.68
CA GLU A 244 -34.44 -12.33 21.08
C GLU A 244 -34.31 -11.07 21.96
N THR A 245 -34.18 -11.24 23.27
CA THR A 245 -34.16 -10.15 24.25
C THR A 245 -32.77 -9.81 24.79
N SER A 246 -31.70 -10.43 24.27
CA SER A 246 -30.36 -10.25 24.83
C SER A 246 -29.26 -10.39 23.79
N ASP A 247 -28.29 -9.48 23.86
CA ASP A 247 -27.04 -9.56 23.08
C ASP A 247 -26.04 -10.58 23.65
N LYS A 248 -26.44 -11.38 24.64
CA LYS A 248 -25.60 -12.46 25.18
C LYS A 248 -25.76 -13.71 24.32
N SER A 249 -24.65 -14.12 23.70
CA SER A 249 -24.58 -15.38 22.96
C SER A 249 -25.01 -16.56 23.84
N CYS A 250 -25.91 -17.39 23.31
CA CYS A 250 -26.34 -18.64 23.92
C CYS A 250 -25.74 -19.87 23.22
N HIS A 251 -25.15 -19.67 22.03
CA HIS A 251 -24.52 -20.71 21.23
C HIS A 251 -23.48 -20.07 20.31
N GLN A 252 -22.29 -20.64 20.22
CA GLN A 252 -21.25 -20.18 19.31
C GLN A 252 -20.50 -21.38 18.74
N GLU A 253 -20.35 -21.42 17.42
CA GLU A 253 -19.66 -22.51 16.72
C GLU A 253 -18.85 -21.98 15.52
N PHE A 254 -17.65 -22.53 15.33
CA PHE A 254 -16.77 -22.21 14.22
C PHE A 254 -16.65 -23.40 13.27
N HIS A 255 -16.97 -23.18 12.00
CA HIS A 255 -16.87 -24.18 10.94
C HIS A 255 -15.77 -23.79 9.94
N PRO A 256 -14.61 -24.47 9.94
CA PRO A 256 -13.59 -24.24 8.94
C PRO A 256 -14.06 -24.77 7.57
N VAL A 257 -13.83 -24.00 6.52
CA VAL A 257 -14.13 -24.41 5.13
C VAL A 257 -12.82 -24.73 4.42
N ALA A 258 -12.75 -25.91 3.82
CA ALA A 258 -11.58 -26.31 3.05
C ALA A 258 -11.40 -25.39 1.82
N PRO A 259 -10.15 -25.03 1.44
CA PRO A 259 -9.89 -24.25 0.25
C PRO A 259 -10.49 -24.94 -0.99
N VAL A 260 -11.13 -24.15 -1.85
CA VAL A 260 -11.68 -24.66 -3.11
C VAL A 260 -10.52 -24.84 -4.09
N ALA A 261 -10.22 -26.10 -4.45
CA ALA A 261 -9.21 -26.39 -5.47
C ALA A 261 -9.57 -25.68 -6.78
N PRO A 262 -8.60 -25.08 -7.49
CA PRO A 262 -8.87 -24.48 -8.79
C PRO A 262 -9.42 -25.57 -9.73
N PRO A 263 -10.35 -25.21 -10.64
CA PRO A 263 -10.89 -26.19 -11.58
C PRO A 263 -9.73 -26.83 -12.36
N SER A 264 -9.63 -28.15 -12.27
CA SER A 264 -8.65 -28.90 -13.05
C SER A 264 -8.93 -28.66 -14.53
N ALA A 265 -7.89 -28.28 -15.28
CA ALA A 265 -7.99 -28.17 -16.73
C ALA A 265 -8.57 -29.48 -17.29
N PRO A 266 -9.53 -29.43 -18.22
CA PRO A 266 -10.11 -30.65 -18.76
C PRO A 266 -8.99 -31.50 -19.37
N ALA A 267 -8.86 -32.73 -18.87
CA ALA A 267 -7.91 -33.69 -19.39
C ALA A 267 -8.13 -33.84 -20.90
N ARG A 268 -7.11 -33.52 -21.70
CA ARG A 268 -7.09 -33.89 -23.12
C ARG A 268 -7.20 -35.41 -23.18
N THR A 269 -8.37 -35.88 -23.57
CA THR A 269 -8.61 -37.27 -23.92
C THR A 269 -7.67 -37.63 -25.07
N PRO A 270 -6.87 -38.71 -24.97
CA PRO A 270 -6.13 -39.19 -26.12
C PRO A 270 -7.16 -39.68 -27.14
N GLY A 271 -7.29 -38.97 -28.26
CA GLY A 271 -8.15 -39.36 -29.36
C GLY A 271 -7.68 -40.70 -29.92
N ALA A 272 -8.51 -41.73 -29.75
CA ALA A 272 -8.39 -42.99 -30.46
C ALA A 272 -9.00 -42.84 -31.87
N GLY A 273 -8.26 -43.30 -32.88
CA GLY A 273 -8.75 -43.51 -34.24
C GLY A 273 -8.72 -42.25 -35.13
N GLY A 274 -8.30 -42.31 -36.38
CA GLY A 274 -7.88 -43.44 -37.19
C GLY A 274 -7.21 -42.90 -38.46
N GLY A 275 -6.34 -43.71 -39.03
CA GLY A 275 -5.74 -43.41 -40.32
C GLY A 275 -6.81 -43.30 -41.41
N VAL A 276 -6.65 -42.33 -42.28
CA VAL A 276 -7.24 -42.32 -43.61
C VAL A 276 -6.10 -42.03 -44.58
N PRO A 277 -5.96 -42.83 -45.65
CA PRO A 277 -4.79 -42.79 -46.52
C PRO A 277 -4.87 -41.65 -47.53
N SER A 278 -3.69 -41.20 -47.94
CA SER A 278 -3.41 -40.30 -49.04
C SER A 278 -4.08 -40.76 -50.34
N ASN A 279 -4.68 -39.84 -51.08
CA ASN A 279 -4.74 -39.97 -52.53
C ASN A 279 -4.56 -38.60 -53.19
N GLU A 280 -3.44 -38.46 -53.89
CA GLU A 280 -3.15 -37.41 -54.85
C GLU A 280 -4.01 -37.58 -56.11
N THR A 281 -4.54 -36.49 -56.65
CA THR A 281 -4.49 -36.19 -58.10
C THR A 281 -5.10 -34.81 -58.37
N GLY A 282 -4.39 -33.96 -59.11
CA GLY A 282 -4.99 -32.77 -59.73
C GLY A 282 -4.05 -31.59 -59.95
N ALA A 283 -3.37 -31.57 -61.10
CA ALA A 283 -2.41 -30.57 -61.58
C ALA A 283 -2.89 -29.08 -61.60
N VAL A 284 -2.05 -28.15 -61.10
CA VAL A 284 -1.25 -27.08 -61.81
C VAL A 284 -1.93 -26.37 -63.01
N PRO A 285 -1.71 -25.04 -63.35
CA PRO A 285 -0.60 -24.13 -62.98
C PRO A 285 -0.88 -22.62 -62.68
N ARG A 286 0.16 -22.01 -62.07
CA ARG A 286 0.83 -20.69 -62.33
C ARG A 286 0.03 -19.38 -62.45
N GLY A 287 0.46 -18.42 -61.63
CA GLY A 287 0.43 -16.98 -61.93
C GLY A 287 1.08 -16.13 -60.84
N ALA A 288 2.30 -15.67 -61.06
CA ALA A 288 2.97 -14.57 -60.36
C ALA A 288 3.65 -13.70 -61.43
N PRO A 289 4.19 -12.48 -61.15
CA PRO A 289 3.99 -11.56 -60.03
C PRO A 289 3.59 -10.14 -60.53
N GLY A 290 3.27 -9.22 -59.62
CA GLY A 290 3.01 -7.81 -59.94
C GLY A 290 3.63 -6.88 -58.91
N ASP A 291 4.88 -6.51 -59.17
CA ASP A 291 5.68 -5.49 -58.49
C ASP A 291 5.43 -4.10 -59.14
N ARG A 292 5.75 -3.01 -58.42
CA ARG A 292 5.54 -1.54 -58.67
C ARG A 292 4.38 -0.95 -57.84
N ARG A 293 4.55 0.08 -57.00
CA ARG A 293 5.52 1.19 -56.88
C ARG A 293 5.66 1.58 -55.42
#